data_AF-A0A818PVZ5-F1
#
_entry.id   AF-A0A818PVZ5-F1
#
_cell.length_a   1.000
_cell.length_b   1.000
_cell.length_c   1.000
_cell.angle_alpha   90.00
_cell.angle_beta   90.00
_cell.angle_gamma   90.00
#
_symmetry.space_group_name_H-M   'P 1'
#
loop_
_entity.id
_entity.type
_entity.pdbx_description
1 polymer ?
#
loop_
_entity_poly.entity_id
_entity_poly.type
_entity_poly.pdbx_seq_one_letter_code
_entity_poly.pdbx_strand_id
1 'polypeptide(L)'
;MLSKTSNYCGISHATYILSNGQIIICNSKNNSDLFYGALGACGTFGLLIRATLSVLEVKSDCFVRCNYFRTNQPIESLASFSHHDYVDAIVFLDYTVIITGERIDKLTLPKTAKIQTFSKAWDPWYYQHIKAVHNKSNHTMITEYVPLKDYLFRYDRGAFWMGRYAINPFQDIFQCFPRYIRNLLNLFPFGGYNILSRTLFALIFTTSSLYKRLHAWSMSTIADILLIQDIYIPKSKAKEFLTFVQSGKFFMKHDGILEPIWLCPIRSTLTSQKFSPHFLKNDRNDNESFINFGLWTHQPNWQVGSCGGRHATKALEEEAMRLGGRKMLYSLSFYSKDQWSSIYDVEWYKDMKKKWDPDYAWGDLYEKLITY
;
A
#
# COMPACT_ATOMS: atom_id res chain seq x y z
N MET A 1 -5.78 6.65 -5.95
CA MET A 1 -6.83 7.13 -6.88
C MET A 1 -6.93 8.62 -6.70
N LEU A 2 -6.48 9.41 -7.67
CA LEU A 2 -6.54 10.86 -7.60
C LEU A 2 -7.75 11.31 -8.43
N SER A 3 -8.90 11.49 -7.78
CA SER A 3 -10.02 12.20 -8.42
C SER A 3 -9.55 13.60 -8.81
N LYS A 4 -9.83 14.01 -10.06
CA LYS A 4 -9.60 15.38 -10.54
C LYS A 4 -10.51 16.42 -9.86
N THR A 5 -11.49 15.99 -9.10
CA THR A 5 -12.49 16.86 -8.49
C THR A 5 -12.62 16.58 -7.00
N SER A 6 -12.32 17.60 -6.21
CA SER A 6 -12.50 17.75 -4.75
C SER A 6 -11.41 17.21 -3.83
N ASN A 7 -10.92 18.11 -2.97
CA ASN A 7 -10.04 17.89 -1.81
C ASN A 7 -10.70 17.11 -0.66
N TYR A 8 -11.63 16.19 -0.94
CA TYR A 8 -12.45 15.58 0.10
C TYR A 8 -12.25 14.07 0.16
N CYS A 9 -12.09 13.58 1.38
CA CYS A 9 -12.45 12.23 1.77
C CYS A 9 -13.76 11.85 1.04
N GLY A 10 -13.84 10.68 0.40
CA GLY A 10 -15.02 10.23 -0.35
C GLY A 10 -16.28 10.02 0.52
N ILE A 11 -16.28 10.52 1.75
CA ILE A 11 -17.34 10.48 2.74
C ILE A 11 -17.92 11.89 2.85
N SER A 12 -19.24 12.03 2.75
CA SER A 12 -19.93 13.31 2.96
C SER A 12 -20.49 13.47 4.38
N HIS A 13 -20.91 12.36 4.98
CA HIS A 13 -21.47 12.29 6.33
C HIS A 13 -20.96 11.04 7.02
N ALA A 14 -20.74 11.15 8.32
CA ALA A 14 -20.43 10.02 9.18
C ALA A 14 -21.31 10.05 10.42
N THR A 15 -21.60 8.88 10.99
CA THR A 15 -22.34 8.73 12.23
C THR A 15 -21.54 7.85 13.18
N TYR A 16 -21.27 8.37 14.37
CA TYR A 16 -20.46 7.73 15.39
C TYR A 16 -21.29 7.45 16.65
N ILE A 17 -21.02 6.32 17.30
CA ILE A 17 -21.41 6.06 18.68
C ILE A 17 -20.22 6.40 19.57
N LEU A 18 -20.41 7.33 20.51
CA LEU A 18 -19.41 7.70 21.52
C LEU A 18 -19.42 6.73 22.70
N SER A 19 -18.43 6.84 23.59
CA SER A 19 -18.31 5.94 24.76
C SER A 19 -19.45 6.06 25.76
N ASN A 20 -20.07 7.24 25.84
CA ASN A 20 -21.27 7.48 26.66
C ASN A 20 -22.58 7.03 25.98
N GLY A 21 -22.51 6.35 24.82
CA GLY A 21 -23.68 5.88 24.06
C GLY A 21 -24.36 6.94 23.19
N GLN A 22 -23.90 8.19 23.20
CA GLN A 22 -24.44 9.23 22.32
C GLN A 22 -24.15 8.94 20.85
N ILE A 23 -25.14 9.20 19.99
CA ILE A 23 -25.03 9.08 18.55
C ILE A 23 -24.80 10.47 17.96
N ILE A 24 -23.65 10.68 17.33
CA ILE A 24 -23.28 11.95 16.71
C ILE A 24 -23.26 11.79 15.20
N ILE A 25 -23.97 12.67 14.50
CA ILE A 25 -23.87 12.83 13.06
C ILE A 25 -22.92 14.00 12.79
N CYS A 26 -21.90 13.76 11.98
CA CYS A 26 -20.90 14.76 11.62
C CYS A 26 -20.69 14.83 10.10
N ASN A 27 -20.28 16.00 9.64
CA ASN A 27 -19.91 16.28 8.26
C ASN A 27 -18.85 17.39 8.23
N SER A 28 -18.54 17.92 7.04
CA SER A 28 -17.52 18.97 6.88
C SER A 28 -17.83 20.29 7.61
N LYS A 29 -19.10 20.53 8.02
CA LYS A 29 -19.54 21.76 8.70
C LYS A 29 -19.93 21.53 10.16
N ASN A 30 -20.58 20.41 10.46
CA ASN A 30 -21.11 20.08 11.79
C ASN A 30 -20.22 19.02 12.44
N ASN A 31 -19.69 19.32 13.64
CA ASN A 31 -18.74 18.45 14.35
C ASN A 31 -17.56 18.02 13.44
N SER A 32 -17.05 18.99 12.67
CA SER A 32 -16.02 18.76 11.65
C SER A 32 -14.69 18.29 12.25
N ASP A 33 -14.42 18.65 13.50
CA ASP A 33 -13.31 18.16 14.30
C ASP A 33 -13.37 16.65 14.49
N LEU A 34 -14.54 16.09 14.85
CA LEU A 34 -14.74 14.63 14.91
C LEU A 34 -14.71 14.01 13.51
N PHE A 35 -15.36 14.65 12.54
CA PHE A 35 -15.47 14.15 11.17
C PHE A 35 -14.09 13.90 10.52
N TYR A 36 -13.19 14.89 10.58
CA TYR A 36 -11.84 14.78 10.03
C TYR A 36 -10.86 14.16 11.01
N GLY A 37 -10.99 14.46 12.30
CA GLY A 37 -10.07 13.97 13.33
C GLY A 37 -10.14 12.45 13.51
N ALA A 38 -11.29 11.84 13.28
CA ALA A 38 -11.43 10.38 13.33
C ALA A 38 -10.68 9.64 12.19
N LEU A 39 -10.36 10.32 11.09
CA LEU A 39 -9.65 9.73 9.97
C LEU A 39 -8.19 9.45 10.36
N GLY A 40 -7.83 8.16 10.42
CA GLY A 40 -6.52 7.70 10.87
C GLY A 40 -6.38 7.56 12.40
N ALA A 41 -7.43 7.83 13.17
CA ALA A 41 -7.41 7.72 14.64
C ALA A 41 -7.82 6.33 15.17
N CYS A 42 -7.85 5.30 14.31
CA CYS A 42 -8.12 3.90 14.69
C CYS A 42 -9.29 3.70 15.69
N GLY A 43 -10.38 4.44 15.49
CA GLY A 43 -11.60 4.35 16.29
C GLY A 43 -11.44 4.79 17.75
N THR A 44 -10.47 5.63 18.09
CA THR A 44 -10.25 6.05 19.50
C THR A 44 -11.18 7.17 19.98
N PHE A 45 -12.04 7.71 19.11
CA PHE A 45 -13.02 8.74 19.46
C PHE A 45 -14.46 8.22 19.44
N GLY A 46 -14.69 7.00 18.95
CA GLY A 46 -16.03 6.44 18.77
C GLY A 46 -16.07 5.38 17.68
N LEU A 47 -17.16 4.62 17.68
CA LEU A 47 -17.44 3.60 16.69
C LEU A 47 -18.18 4.21 15.49
N LEU A 48 -17.58 4.15 14.29
CA LEU A 48 -18.25 4.51 13.05
C LEU A 48 -19.34 3.49 12.72
N ILE A 49 -20.61 3.89 12.75
CA ILE A 49 -21.75 3.00 12.45
C ILE A 49 -22.41 3.28 11.10
N ARG A 50 -22.19 4.47 10.51
CA ARG A 50 -22.71 4.82 9.19
C ARG A 50 -21.78 5.81 8.51
N ALA A 51 -21.53 5.63 7.22
CA ALA A 51 -20.86 6.60 6.37
C ALA A 51 -21.62 6.73 5.05
N THR A 52 -21.78 7.97 4.57
CA THR A 52 -22.36 8.26 3.26
C THR A 52 -21.24 8.50 2.27
N LEU A 53 -21.07 7.58 1.31
CA LEU A 53 -20.01 7.63 0.32
C LEU A 53 -20.45 8.36 -0.95
N SER A 54 -19.57 9.20 -1.48
CA SER A 54 -19.69 9.76 -2.82
C SER A 54 -19.24 8.69 -3.82
N VAL A 55 -20.15 8.31 -4.72
CA VAL A 55 -19.90 7.28 -5.73
C VAL A 55 -19.90 7.88 -7.12
N LEU A 56 -19.16 7.26 -8.03
CA LEU A 56 -19.17 7.58 -9.45
C LEU A 56 -19.92 6.48 -10.19
N GLU A 57 -20.92 6.87 -10.99
CA GLU A 57 -21.59 5.94 -11.88
C GLU A 57 -20.65 5.52 -13.01
N VAL A 58 -20.54 4.22 -13.23
CA VAL A 58 -19.67 3.62 -14.25
C VAL A 58 -20.43 2.54 -15.00
N LYS A 59 -20.26 2.46 -16.33
CA LYS A 59 -20.81 1.35 -17.11
C LYS A 59 -20.06 0.06 -16.76
N SER A 60 -20.77 -1.06 -16.75
CA SER A 60 -20.21 -2.36 -16.35
C SER A 60 -19.17 -2.91 -17.33
N ASP A 61 -19.19 -2.44 -18.58
CA ASP A 61 -18.34 -2.90 -19.67
C ASP A 61 -17.19 -1.93 -19.99
N CYS A 62 -16.91 -0.96 -19.11
CA CYS A 62 -15.75 -0.08 -19.24
C CYS A 62 -14.43 -0.85 -19.14
N PHE A 63 -13.41 -0.30 -19.81
CA PHE A 63 -12.03 -0.74 -19.74
C PHE A 63 -11.15 0.38 -19.18
N VAL A 64 -9.94 0.04 -18.78
CA VAL A 64 -8.87 0.97 -18.50
C VAL A 64 -7.79 0.75 -19.55
N ARG A 65 -7.45 1.80 -20.30
CA ARG A 65 -6.26 1.82 -21.13
C ARG A 65 -5.06 1.99 -20.21
N CYS A 66 -4.27 0.93 -20.07
CA CYS A 66 -3.09 0.89 -19.22
C CYS A 66 -1.85 1.08 -20.07
N ASN A 67 -1.07 2.12 -19.80
CA ASN A 67 0.24 2.30 -20.38
C ASN A 67 1.31 2.02 -19.33
N TYR A 68 2.30 1.22 -19.71
CA TYR A 68 3.40 0.85 -18.85
C TYR A 68 4.68 1.42 -19.45
N PHE A 69 5.32 2.37 -18.75
CA PHE A 69 6.51 3.08 -19.21
C PHE A 69 7.72 2.69 -18.38
N ARG A 70 8.77 2.23 -19.04
CA ARG A 70 10.04 1.94 -18.36
C ARG A 70 10.84 3.23 -18.13
N THR A 71 11.36 3.42 -16.92
CA THR A 71 12.17 4.58 -16.54
C THR A 71 13.20 4.24 -15.46
N ASN A 72 14.27 5.04 -15.40
CA ASN A 72 15.26 5.02 -14.33
C ASN A 72 15.12 6.25 -13.40
N GLN A 73 14.16 7.13 -13.67
CA GLN A 73 13.89 8.35 -12.89
C GLN A 73 12.42 8.35 -12.43
N PRO A 74 12.07 7.50 -11.45
CA PRO A 74 10.67 7.22 -11.15
C PRO A 74 9.94 8.41 -10.52
N ILE A 75 10.59 9.17 -9.64
CA ILE A 75 9.97 10.28 -8.91
C ILE A 75 9.61 11.43 -9.86
N GLU A 76 10.52 11.78 -10.76
CA GLU A 76 10.33 12.80 -11.78
C GLU A 76 9.26 12.36 -12.79
N SER A 77 9.29 11.09 -13.21
CA SER A 77 8.30 10.55 -14.17
C SER A 77 6.88 10.54 -13.58
N LEU A 78 6.70 10.11 -12.33
CA LEU A 78 5.39 10.10 -11.65
C LEU A 78 4.73 11.48 -11.62
N ALA A 79 5.52 12.55 -11.48
CA ALA A 79 5.02 13.91 -11.48
C ALA A 79 4.38 14.29 -12.83
N SER A 80 5.03 13.92 -13.92
CA SER A 80 4.62 14.24 -15.30
C SER A 80 3.30 13.57 -15.69
N PHE A 81 2.99 12.42 -15.10
CA PHE A 81 1.77 11.65 -15.42
C PHE A 81 0.57 11.96 -14.51
N SER A 82 0.70 12.88 -13.56
CA SER A 82 -0.32 13.22 -12.55
C SER A 82 -1.70 13.66 -13.09
N HIS A 83 -1.83 13.89 -14.41
CA HIS A 83 -3.07 14.22 -15.10
C HIS A 83 -3.92 13.02 -15.53
N HIS A 84 -3.43 11.78 -15.40
CA HIS A 84 -4.19 10.57 -15.72
C HIS A 84 -5.18 10.20 -14.59
N ASP A 85 -6.21 9.40 -14.89
CA ASP A 85 -7.19 8.95 -13.90
C ASP A 85 -6.56 8.04 -12.84
N TYR A 86 -5.61 7.21 -13.27
CA TYR A 86 -4.86 6.30 -12.43
C TYR A 86 -3.36 6.44 -12.70
N VAL A 87 -2.57 6.55 -11.63
CA VAL A 87 -1.10 6.57 -11.69
C VAL A 87 -0.54 5.82 -10.50
N ASP A 88 0.32 4.85 -10.77
CA ASP A 88 1.21 4.22 -9.80
C ASP A 88 2.51 3.78 -10.50
N ALA A 89 3.45 3.20 -9.75
CA ALA A 89 4.65 2.62 -10.32
C ALA A 89 5.10 1.39 -9.52
N ILE A 90 5.87 0.54 -10.20
CA ILE A 90 6.51 -0.63 -9.60
C ILE A 90 8.01 -0.52 -9.85
N VAL A 91 8.78 -0.40 -8.78
CA VAL A 91 10.25 -0.39 -8.84
C VAL A 91 10.74 -1.83 -8.78
N PHE A 92 11.47 -2.22 -9.81
CA PHE A 92 12.26 -3.44 -9.88
C PHE A 92 13.74 -3.12 -9.63
N LEU A 93 14.60 -4.13 -9.56
CA LEU A 93 16.02 -3.91 -9.27
C LEU A 93 16.71 -3.03 -10.33
N ASP A 94 16.49 -3.35 -11.61
CA ASP A 94 17.22 -2.71 -12.71
C ASP A 94 16.45 -1.57 -13.37
N TYR A 95 15.15 -1.42 -13.08
CA TYR A 95 14.29 -0.43 -13.72
C TYR A 95 13.02 -0.18 -12.91
N THR A 96 12.36 0.95 -13.18
CA THR A 96 10.99 1.20 -12.71
C THR A 96 10.02 1.15 -13.88
N VAL A 97 8.81 0.67 -13.63
CA VAL A 97 7.69 0.79 -14.56
C VAL A 97 6.67 1.76 -13.98
N ILE A 98 6.46 2.89 -14.66
CA ILE A 98 5.33 3.79 -14.40
C ILE A 98 4.10 3.22 -15.08
N ILE A 99 2.99 3.22 -14.36
CA ILE A 99 1.72 2.69 -14.82
C ILE A 99 0.75 3.88 -14.86
N THR A 100 0.22 4.15 -16.05
CA THR A 100 -0.87 5.11 -16.20
C THR A 100 -2.12 4.41 -16.68
N GLY A 101 -3.27 4.85 -16.20
CA GLY A 101 -4.56 4.29 -16.55
C GLY A 101 -5.55 5.40 -16.89
N GLU A 102 -6.29 5.21 -17.98
CA GLU A 102 -7.39 6.08 -18.38
C GLU A 102 -8.62 5.23 -18.63
N ARG A 103 -9.75 5.62 -18.03
CA ARG A 103 -11.00 4.90 -18.23
C ARG A 103 -11.52 5.15 -19.64
N ILE A 104 -11.88 4.09 -20.35
CA ILE A 104 -12.46 4.14 -21.69
C ILE A 104 -13.74 3.30 -21.76
N ASP A 105 -14.65 3.73 -22.63
CA ASP A 105 -15.85 2.97 -22.94
C ASP A 105 -15.55 1.85 -23.93
N LYS A 106 -16.32 0.76 -23.87
CA LYS A 106 -16.17 -0.38 -24.79
C LYS A 106 -16.22 0.02 -26.27
N LEU A 107 -17.02 1.03 -26.61
CA LEU A 107 -17.18 1.54 -27.97
C LEU A 107 -15.91 2.19 -28.51
N THR A 108 -15.03 2.69 -27.65
CA THR A 108 -13.75 3.32 -28.05
C THR A 108 -12.57 2.35 -27.99
N LEU A 109 -12.82 1.08 -27.66
CA LEU A 109 -11.80 0.04 -27.63
C LEU A 109 -11.32 -0.29 -29.06
N PRO A 110 -10.01 -0.20 -29.35
CA PRO A 110 -9.49 -0.57 -30.67
C PRO A 110 -9.75 -2.03 -31.02
N LYS A 111 -10.00 -2.34 -32.29
CA LYS A 111 -10.17 -3.74 -32.75
C LYS A 111 -8.92 -4.59 -32.54
N THR A 112 -7.73 -3.97 -32.51
CA THR A 112 -6.44 -4.61 -32.25
C THR A 112 -6.04 -4.54 -30.77
N ALA A 113 -6.95 -4.13 -29.87
CA ALA A 113 -6.67 -4.00 -28.45
C ALA A 113 -6.24 -5.34 -27.84
N LYS A 114 -5.07 -5.32 -27.19
CA LYS A 114 -4.62 -6.45 -26.37
C LYS A 114 -5.32 -6.39 -25.01
N ILE A 115 -6.31 -7.27 -24.84
CA ILE A 115 -7.07 -7.37 -23.58
C ILE A 115 -6.29 -8.23 -22.57
N GLN A 116 -6.16 -7.73 -21.35
CA GLN A 116 -5.53 -8.45 -20.23
C GLN A 116 -6.47 -8.52 -19.03
N THR A 117 -6.55 -9.69 -18.37
CA THR A 117 -7.36 -9.92 -17.16
C THR A 117 -6.48 -10.33 -15.97
N PHE A 118 -6.98 -10.14 -14.75
CA PHE A 118 -6.23 -10.40 -13.51
C PHE A 118 -7.04 -11.16 -12.44
N SER A 119 -8.34 -11.38 -12.65
CA SER A 119 -9.23 -11.95 -11.64
C SER A 119 -9.35 -13.48 -11.70
N LYS A 120 -9.08 -14.11 -12.86
CA LYS A 120 -9.29 -15.55 -13.06
C LYS A 120 -8.22 -16.37 -12.36
N ALA A 121 -8.51 -17.64 -12.08
CA ALA A 121 -7.61 -18.54 -11.36
C ALA A 121 -6.24 -18.71 -12.05
N TRP A 122 -6.22 -18.67 -13.38
CA TRP A 122 -5.01 -18.78 -14.21
C TRP A 122 -4.45 -17.43 -14.65
N ASP A 123 -5.01 -16.30 -14.21
CA ASP A 123 -4.49 -14.98 -14.56
C ASP A 123 -3.21 -14.69 -13.76
N PRO A 124 -2.21 -14.03 -14.38
CA PRO A 124 -0.98 -13.72 -13.68
C PRO A 124 -1.27 -12.71 -12.56
N TRP A 125 -0.49 -12.76 -11.48
CA TRP A 125 -0.48 -11.65 -10.54
C TRP A 125 0.03 -10.40 -11.25
N TYR A 126 -0.62 -9.28 -11.00
CA TYR A 126 -0.44 -8.05 -11.79
C TYR A 126 1.03 -7.65 -11.95
N TYR A 127 1.80 -7.66 -10.86
CA TYR A 127 3.20 -7.26 -10.95
C TYR A 127 4.11 -8.25 -11.68
N GLN A 128 3.81 -9.55 -11.58
CA GLN A 128 4.55 -10.58 -12.30
C GLN A 128 4.28 -10.46 -13.79
N HIS A 129 3.06 -10.08 -14.17
CA HIS A 129 2.72 -9.72 -15.54
C HIS A 129 3.53 -8.51 -16.01
N ILE A 130 3.51 -7.40 -15.27
CA ILE A 130 4.29 -6.19 -15.59
C ILE A 130 5.78 -6.52 -15.82
N LYS A 131 6.38 -7.30 -14.90
CA LYS A 131 7.77 -7.76 -15.00
C LYS A 131 7.99 -8.65 -16.22
N ALA A 132 7.10 -9.60 -16.48
CA ALA A 132 7.21 -10.52 -17.61
C ALA A 132 7.10 -9.82 -18.98
N VAL A 133 6.21 -8.82 -19.11
CA VAL A 133 6.04 -8.09 -20.37
C VAL A 133 7.27 -7.24 -20.68
N HIS A 134 7.86 -6.56 -19.69
CA HIS A 134 9.08 -5.75 -19.89
C HIS A 134 10.36 -6.57 -20.04
N ASN A 135 10.39 -7.81 -19.53
CA ASN A 135 11.51 -8.72 -19.78
C ASN A 135 11.49 -9.31 -21.20
N LYS A 136 10.31 -9.42 -21.82
CA LYS A 136 10.15 -9.97 -23.17
C LYS A 136 10.17 -8.92 -24.28
N SER A 137 9.99 -7.65 -23.92
CA SER A 137 9.82 -6.55 -24.84
C SER A 137 10.93 -5.53 -24.67
N ASN A 138 11.59 -5.17 -25.76
CA ASN A 138 12.52 -4.03 -25.79
C ASN A 138 11.77 -2.69 -25.92
N HIS A 139 10.44 -2.69 -26.02
CA HIS A 139 9.65 -1.46 -26.08
C HIS A 139 9.74 -0.68 -24.75
N THR A 140 9.92 0.63 -24.88
CA THR A 140 9.93 1.58 -23.76
C THR A 140 8.54 1.82 -23.18
N MET A 141 7.48 1.58 -23.98
CA MET A 141 6.09 1.67 -23.58
C MET A 141 5.31 0.46 -24.10
N ILE A 142 4.51 -0.16 -23.24
CA ILE A 142 3.50 -1.15 -23.63
C ILE A 142 2.11 -0.64 -23.25
N THR A 143 1.16 -0.76 -24.18
CA THR A 143 -0.26 -0.45 -23.94
C THR A 143 -1.09 -1.72 -23.92
N GLU A 144 -1.91 -1.88 -22.87
CA GLU A 144 -2.88 -2.96 -22.72
C GLU A 144 -4.24 -2.40 -22.27
N TYR A 145 -5.28 -3.19 -22.47
CA TYR A 145 -6.64 -2.82 -22.09
C TYR A 145 -7.17 -3.82 -21.06
N VAL A 146 -7.53 -3.31 -19.89
CA VAL A 146 -7.92 -4.13 -18.75
C VAL A 146 -9.38 -3.83 -18.41
N PRO A 147 -10.28 -4.82 -18.29
CA PRO A 147 -11.63 -4.57 -17.81
C PRO A 147 -11.61 -3.79 -16.48
N LEU A 148 -12.51 -2.83 -16.29
CA LEU A 148 -12.45 -1.92 -15.13
C LEU A 148 -12.41 -2.68 -13.80
N LYS A 149 -13.20 -3.74 -13.65
CA LYS A 149 -13.20 -4.59 -12.46
C LYS A 149 -11.84 -5.24 -12.23
N ASP A 150 -11.26 -5.85 -13.28
CA ASP A 150 -9.92 -6.44 -13.21
C ASP A 150 -8.85 -5.41 -12.84
N TYR A 151 -8.96 -4.17 -13.36
CA TYR A 151 -8.01 -3.12 -13.04
C TYR A 151 -8.12 -2.65 -11.58
N LEU A 152 -9.33 -2.45 -11.08
CA LEU A 152 -9.55 -2.02 -9.69
C LEU A 152 -9.10 -3.08 -8.68
N PHE A 153 -9.28 -4.37 -9.00
CA PHE A 153 -8.90 -5.50 -8.16
C PHE A 153 -7.61 -6.20 -8.61
N ARG A 154 -6.76 -5.53 -9.41
CA ARG A 154 -5.57 -6.13 -10.03
C ARG A 154 -4.56 -6.74 -9.04
N TYR A 155 -4.50 -6.19 -7.84
CA TYR A 155 -3.62 -6.70 -6.77
C TYR A 155 -4.27 -7.77 -5.88
N ASP A 156 -5.52 -8.16 -6.14
CA ASP A 156 -6.24 -9.11 -5.27
C ASP A 156 -5.59 -10.50 -5.28
N ARG A 157 -5.26 -10.99 -6.48
CA ARG A 157 -4.53 -12.24 -6.64
C ARG A 157 -3.08 -12.04 -6.24
N GLY A 158 -2.65 -12.80 -5.25
CA GLY A 158 -1.32 -12.68 -4.65
C GLY A 158 -1.22 -11.61 -3.56
N ALA A 159 -2.30 -10.88 -3.25
CA ALA A 159 -2.34 -9.80 -2.25
C ALA A 159 -1.10 -8.88 -2.37
N PHE A 160 -1.02 -8.19 -3.51
CA PHE A 160 0.21 -7.58 -4.01
C PHE A 160 1.35 -8.59 -4.19
N TRP A 161 2.26 -8.66 -3.21
CA TRP A 161 3.49 -9.45 -3.25
C TRP A 161 3.46 -10.63 -2.28
N MET A 162 2.49 -10.66 -1.35
CA MET A 162 2.44 -11.61 -0.24
C MET A 162 2.33 -13.06 -0.69
N GLY A 163 1.62 -13.29 -1.79
CA GLY A 163 1.46 -14.62 -2.36
C GLY A 163 2.80 -15.29 -2.69
N ARG A 164 3.83 -14.51 -3.04
CA ARG A 164 5.16 -15.05 -3.36
C ARG A 164 5.77 -15.79 -2.17
N TYR A 165 5.62 -15.23 -0.98
CA TYR A 165 6.11 -15.85 0.26
C TYR A 165 5.33 -17.11 0.62
N ALA A 166 4.05 -17.19 0.23
CA ALA A 166 3.20 -18.35 0.46
C ALA A 166 3.36 -19.47 -0.59
N ILE A 167 3.75 -19.15 -1.83
CA ILE A 167 3.92 -20.13 -2.91
C ILE A 167 5.12 -21.05 -2.66
N ASN A 168 6.09 -20.67 -1.84
CA ASN A 168 7.33 -21.42 -1.76
C ASN A 168 8.06 -21.29 -0.42
N PRO A 169 7.55 -21.91 0.68
CA PRO A 169 8.28 -21.99 1.94
C PRO A 169 9.58 -22.79 1.83
N PHE A 170 9.73 -23.60 0.77
CA PHE A 170 10.92 -24.38 0.46
C PHE A 170 11.77 -23.76 -0.63
N GLN A 171 11.55 -22.50 -1.02
CA GLN A 171 12.32 -21.86 -2.09
C GLN A 171 13.83 -21.88 -1.79
N ASP A 172 14.19 -21.75 -0.52
CA ASP A 172 15.58 -21.82 -0.06
C ASP A 172 16.14 -23.25 -0.22
N ILE A 173 15.34 -24.28 0.02
CA ILE A 173 15.71 -25.69 -0.23
C ILE A 173 15.82 -25.95 -1.74
N PHE A 174 14.91 -25.40 -2.55
CA PHE A 174 14.92 -25.61 -3.99
C PHE A 174 16.09 -24.92 -4.69
N GLN A 175 16.70 -23.90 -4.06
CA GLN A 175 17.93 -23.29 -4.54
C GLN A 175 19.14 -24.22 -4.41
N CYS A 176 19.09 -25.26 -3.57
CA CYS A 176 20.15 -26.26 -3.44
C CYS A 176 20.16 -27.29 -4.58
N PHE A 177 19.09 -27.39 -5.40
CA PHE A 177 19.06 -28.34 -6.52
C PHE A 177 19.70 -27.77 -7.80
N PRO A 178 20.34 -28.62 -8.62
CA PRO A 178 20.83 -28.23 -9.95
C PRO A 178 19.76 -27.58 -10.83
N ARG A 179 20.17 -26.64 -11.70
CA ARG A 179 19.27 -25.82 -12.53
C ARG A 179 18.26 -26.63 -13.36
N TYR A 180 18.64 -27.82 -13.86
CA TYR A 180 17.74 -28.66 -14.65
C TYR A 180 16.61 -29.26 -13.80
N ILE A 181 16.90 -29.70 -12.57
CA ILE A 181 15.89 -30.21 -11.62
C ILE A 181 14.96 -29.07 -11.22
N ARG A 182 15.49 -27.88 -10.95
CA ARG A 182 14.68 -26.70 -10.63
C ARG A 182 13.72 -26.35 -11.77
N ASN A 183 14.19 -26.39 -13.03
CA ASN A 183 13.34 -26.13 -14.19
C ASN A 183 12.24 -27.18 -14.35
N LEU A 184 12.53 -28.45 -14.05
CA LEU A 184 11.54 -29.53 -14.05
C LEU A 184 10.51 -29.35 -12.93
N LEU A 185 10.97 -29.07 -11.71
CA LEU A 185 10.10 -28.80 -10.55
C LEU A 185 9.17 -27.62 -10.83
N ASN A 186 9.66 -26.56 -11.48
CA ASN A 186 8.87 -25.39 -11.89
C ASN A 186 7.68 -25.71 -12.81
N LEU A 187 7.62 -26.91 -13.41
CA LEU A 187 6.49 -27.36 -14.23
C LEU A 187 5.38 -28.05 -13.41
N PHE A 188 5.62 -28.33 -12.12
CA PHE A 188 4.63 -28.93 -11.23
C PHE A 188 3.86 -27.86 -10.43
N PRO A 189 2.66 -28.16 -9.92
CA PRO A 189 1.89 -27.22 -9.10
C PRO A 189 2.61 -26.74 -7.83
N PHE A 190 3.62 -27.47 -7.35
CA PHE A 190 4.45 -27.07 -6.20
C PHE A 190 5.80 -26.46 -6.59
N GLY A 191 6.03 -26.27 -7.88
CA GLY A 191 7.26 -25.73 -8.48
C GLY A 191 7.47 -24.23 -8.35
N GLY A 192 6.74 -23.55 -7.48
CA GLY A 192 6.77 -22.09 -7.42
C GLY A 192 5.71 -21.41 -8.31
N TYR A 193 6.02 -20.23 -8.84
CA TYR A 193 5.05 -19.39 -9.55
C TYR A 193 4.89 -19.81 -11.02
N ASN A 194 3.84 -20.58 -11.34
CA ASN A 194 3.49 -21.03 -12.68
C ASN A 194 1.96 -21.06 -12.88
N ILE A 195 1.48 -21.46 -14.07
CA ILE A 195 0.04 -21.50 -14.34
C ILE A 195 -0.71 -22.56 -13.52
N LEU A 196 -0.09 -23.72 -13.28
CA LEU A 196 -0.71 -24.81 -12.52
C LEU A 196 -0.82 -24.45 -11.04
N SER A 197 0.23 -23.90 -10.44
CA SER A 197 0.23 -23.49 -9.04
C SER A 197 -0.78 -22.38 -8.77
N ARG A 198 -0.84 -21.37 -9.66
CA ARG A 198 -1.85 -20.30 -9.58
C ARG A 198 -3.27 -20.84 -9.69
N THR A 199 -3.50 -21.77 -10.62
CA THR A 199 -4.84 -22.33 -10.83
C THR A 199 -5.27 -23.22 -9.66
N LEU A 200 -4.38 -24.12 -9.21
CA LEU A 200 -4.66 -25.08 -8.13
C LEU A 200 -4.89 -24.36 -6.79
N PHE A 201 -4.07 -23.35 -6.48
CA PHE A 201 -4.13 -22.62 -5.21
C PHE A 201 -4.84 -21.27 -5.34
N ALA A 202 -5.64 -21.08 -6.39
CA ALA A 202 -6.30 -19.80 -6.67
C ALA A 202 -7.09 -19.27 -5.46
N LEU A 203 -7.87 -20.12 -4.80
CA LEU A 203 -8.69 -19.73 -3.64
C LEU A 203 -7.82 -19.23 -2.47
N ILE A 204 -6.65 -19.83 -2.29
CA ILE A 204 -5.70 -19.52 -1.22
C ILE A 204 -4.98 -18.20 -1.53
N PHE A 205 -4.70 -17.88 -2.80
CA PHE A 205 -3.99 -16.66 -3.21
C PHE A 205 -4.90 -15.45 -3.46
N THR A 206 -6.06 -15.38 -2.80
CA THR A 206 -6.87 -14.15 -2.74
C THR A 206 -6.44 -13.28 -1.56
N THR A 207 -6.66 -11.96 -1.64
CA THR A 207 -6.37 -11.02 -0.54
C THR A 207 -7.00 -11.48 0.75
N SER A 208 -8.31 -11.75 0.73
CA SER A 208 -9.05 -12.18 1.93
C SER A 208 -8.41 -13.41 2.57
N SER A 209 -8.04 -14.42 1.78
CA SER A 209 -7.45 -15.65 2.31
C SER A 209 -6.03 -15.47 2.85
N LEU A 210 -5.19 -14.69 2.16
CA LEU A 210 -3.83 -14.39 2.59
C LEU A 210 -3.82 -13.56 3.87
N TYR A 211 -4.64 -12.51 3.95
CA TYR A 211 -4.73 -11.68 5.16
C TYR A 211 -5.38 -12.40 6.34
N LYS A 212 -6.37 -13.28 6.13
CA LYS A 212 -6.90 -14.15 7.20
C LYS A 212 -5.80 -15.02 7.81
N ARG A 213 -4.90 -15.57 7.00
CA ARG A 213 -3.76 -16.33 7.49
C ARG A 213 -2.72 -15.45 8.16
N LEU A 214 -2.43 -14.27 7.62
CA LEU A 214 -1.54 -13.30 8.26
C LEU A 214 -2.04 -12.95 9.68
N HIS A 215 -3.33 -12.65 9.83
CA HIS A 215 -3.92 -12.30 11.12
C HIS A 215 -4.15 -13.48 12.08
N ALA A 216 -3.97 -14.72 11.60
CA ALA A 216 -3.96 -15.90 12.48
C ALA A 216 -2.62 -16.03 13.25
N TRP A 217 -1.59 -15.28 12.85
CA TRP A 217 -0.28 -15.29 13.50
C TRP A 217 -0.22 -14.19 14.57
N SER A 218 0.58 -14.43 15.61
CA SER A 218 0.80 -13.41 16.64
C SER A 218 1.50 -12.18 16.04
N MET A 219 1.19 -10.98 16.55
CA MET A 219 1.84 -9.74 16.11
C MET A 219 3.36 -9.80 16.31
N SER A 220 3.81 -10.43 17.41
CA SER A 220 5.23 -10.64 17.67
C SER A 220 5.89 -11.46 16.58
N THR A 221 5.23 -12.53 16.12
CA THR A 221 5.77 -13.35 15.04
C THR A 221 5.85 -12.57 13.74
N ILE A 222 4.76 -11.87 13.35
CA ILE A 222 4.74 -11.05 12.13
C ILE A 222 5.85 -10.00 12.17
N ALA A 223 6.05 -9.36 13.33
CA ALA A 223 7.10 -8.36 13.54
C ALA A 223 8.51 -8.92 13.30
N ASP A 224 8.76 -10.17 13.68
CA ASP A 224 10.05 -10.83 13.49
C ASP A 224 10.28 -11.21 12.02
N ILE A 225 9.24 -11.75 11.37
CA ILE A 225 9.37 -12.44 10.08
C ILE A 225 9.02 -11.59 8.85
N LEU A 226 8.31 -10.48 9.01
CA LEU A 226 7.78 -9.71 7.88
C LEU A 226 8.02 -8.20 8.07
N LEU A 227 8.32 -7.54 6.96
CA LEU A 227 8.23 -6.10 6.82
C LEU A 227 7.04 -5.81 5.91
N ILE A 228 6.03 -5.10 6.44
CA ILE A 228 4.87 -4.62 5.70
C ILE A 228 4.66 -3.16 6.08
N GLN A 229 5.01 -2.23 5.20
CA GLN A 229 4.94 -0.80 5.50
C GLN A 229 4.40 -0.01 4.31
N ASP A 230 3.67 1.05 4.63
CA ASP A 230 3.20 2.03 3.65
C ASP A 230 3.60 3.42 4.18
N ILE A 231 4.56 4.05 3.51
CA ILE A 231 5.26 5.24 4.00
C ILE A 231 5.13 6.38 3.00
N TYR A 232 4.62 7.52 3.47
CA TYR A 232 4.42 8.72 2.68
C TYR A 232 5.59 9.66 2.91
N ILE A 233 6.36 9.93 1.86
CA ILE A 233 7.50 10.85 1.91
C ILE A 233 7.18 12.09 1.08
N PRO A 234 7.49 13.31 1.56
CA PRO A 234 7.41 14.51 0.74
C PRO A 234 8.13 14.31 -0.60
N LYS A 235 7.51 14.69 -1.72
CA LYS A 235 8.04 14.43 -3.06
C LYS A 235 9.48 14.94 -3.24
N SER A 236 9.83 16.06 -2.63
CA SER A 236 11.18 16.65 -2.65
C SER A 236 12.25 15.74 -2.03
N LYS A 237 11.85 14.84 -1.12
CA LYS A 237 12.70 13.88 -0.41
C LYS A 237 12.50 12.43 -0.85
N ALA A 238 11.51 12.15 -1.71
CA ALA A 238 11.18 10.80 -2.15
C ALA A 238 12.34 10.09 -2.89
N LYS A 239 13.17 10.83 -3.64
CA LYS A 239 14.36 10.26 -4.31
C LYS A 239 15.41 9.80 -3.31
N GLU A 240 15.61 10.57 -2.25
CA GLU A 240 16.54 10.27 -1.15
C GLU A 240 16.07 9.00 -0.42
N PHE A 241 14.78 8.92 -0.07
CA PHE A 241 14.19 7.73 0.56
C PHE A 241 14.28 6.49 -0.34
N LEU A 242 13.97 6.61 -1.64
CA LEU A 242 14.08 5.49 -2.57
C LEU A 242 15.52 4.95 -2.63
N THR A 243 16.51 5.85 -2.66
CA THR A 243 17.93 5.47 -2.65
C THR A 243 18.31 4.74 -1.37
N PHE A 244 17.81 5.21 -0.22
CA PHE A 244 17.99 4.52 1.06
C PHE A 244 17.41 3.10 1.03
N VAL A 245 16.16 2.96 0.58
CA VAL A 245 15.49 1.66 0.47
C VAL A 245 16.24 0.73 -0.48
N GLN A 246 16.62 1.19 -1.67
CA GLN A 246 17.36 0.39 -2.65
C GLN A 246 18.76 0.00 -2.18
N SER A 247 19.39 0.81 -1.31
CA SER A 247 20.70 0.50 -0.76
C SER A 247 20.71 -0.71 0.19
N GLY A 248 19.54 -1.16 0.65
CA GLY A 248 19.43 -2.28 1.60
C GLY A 248 20.00 -1.99 3.00
N LYS A 249 20.34 -0.73 3.29
CA LYS A 249 20.94 -0.33 4.58
C LYS A 249 20.05 -0.59 5.79
N PHE A 250 18.74 -0.69 5.59
CA PHE A 250 17.78 -1.02 6.64
C PHE A 250 17.76 -2.53 6.99
N PHE A 251 18.43 -3.39 6.22
CA PHE A 251 18.63 -4.80 6.58
C PHE A 251 19.84 -4.95 7.51
N MET A 252 19.72 -5.81 8.52
CA MET A 252 20.81 -6.08 9.48
C MET A 252 22.11 -6.59 8.82
N LYS A 253 22.01 -7.38 7.75
CA LYS A 253 23.16 -7.97 7.06
C LYS A 253 23.55 -7.27 5.75
N HIS A 254 22.89 -6.15 5.42
CA HIS A 254 23.10 -5.35 4.19
C HIS A 254 23.10 -6.15 2.86
N ASP A 255 22.63 -7.39 2.88
CA ASP A 255 22.53 -8.33 1.74
C ASP A 255 21.08 -8.59 1.32
N GLY A 256 20.12 -8.07 2.09
CA GLY A 256 18.70 -8.21 1.80
C GLY A 256 18.30 -7.46 0.54
N ILE A 257 17.36 -8.05 -0.19
CA ILE A 257 16.82 -7.48 -1.42
C ILE A 257 15.35 -7.12 -1.18
N LEU A 258 14.99 -5.85 -1.38
CA LEU A 258 13.60 -5.41 -1.43
C LEU A 258 13.19 -5.16 -2.87
N GLU A 259 12.64 -6.20 -3.49
CA GLU A 259 11.99 -6.09 -4.79
C GLU A 259 10.70 -6.91 -4.80
N PRO A 260 9.61 -6.37 -5.32
CA PRO A 260 9.44 -5.01 -5.88
C PRO A 260 8.88 -3.99 -4.87
N ILE A 261 8.97 -2.69 -5.20
CA ILE A 261 8.43 -1.58 -4.38
C ILE A 261 7.26 -0.93 -5.12
N TRP A 262 6.16 -0.67 -4.42
CA TRP A 262 5.03 0.09 -4.97
C TRP A 262 5.23 1.58 -4.71
N LEU A 263 5.04 2.42 -5.73
CA LEU A 263 5.01 3.88 -5.57
C LEU A 263 3.67 4.44 -6.02
N CYS A 264 3.09 5.35 -5.26
CA CYS A 264 1.89 6.07 -5.67
C CYS A 264 2.00 7.56 -5.32
N PRO A 265 1.81 8.47 -6.29
CA PRO A 265 1.76 9.90 -6.00
C PRO A 265 0.44 10.24 -5.30
N ILE A 266 0.54 10.99 -4.20
CA ILE A 266 -0.58 11.40 -3.35
C ILE A 266 -0.56 12.90 -3.17
N ARG A 267 -1.71 13.55 -3.34
CA ARG A 267 -1.87 14.98 -3.04
C ARG A 267 -1.92 15.17 -1.53
N SER A 268 -1.31 16.25 -1.06
CA SER A 268 -1.45 16.66 0.32
C SER A 268 -2.88 17.10 0.65
N THR A 269 -3.17 17.24 1.94
CA THR A 269 -4.40 17.85 2.43
C THR A 269 -4.09 18.87 3.53
N LEU A 270 -4.77 20.02 3.46
CA LEU A 270 -4.80 21.03 4.53
C LEU A 270 -5.98 20.82 5.48
N THR A 271 -6.92 19.94 5.12
CA THR A 271 -8.01 19.55 6.02
C THR A 271 -7.43 18.87 7.25
N SER A 272 -7.96 19.18 8.44
CA SER A 272 -7.44 18.77 9.76
C SER A 272 -7.57 17.25 10.07
N GLN A 273 -7.11 16.42 9.14
CA GLN A 273 -6.97 14.97 9.25
C GLN A 273 -5.62 14.67 9.90
N LYS A 274 -5.43 15.11 11.15
CA LYS A 274 -4.08 15.24 11.74
C LYS A 274 -3.29 13.94 11.80
N PHE A 275 -3.93 12.77 11.82
CA PHE A 275 -3.26 11.45 11.78
C PHE A 275 -3.01 10.90 10.38
N SER A 276 -3.61 11.49 9.35
CA SER A 276 -3.40 11.09 7.97
C SER A 276 -1.96 11.38 7.52
N PRO A 277 -1.27 10.44 6.84
CA PRO A 277 0.13 10.61 6.46
C PRO A 277 0.36 11.67 5.38
N HIS A 278 -0.70 12.12 4.69
CA HIS A 278 -0.64 13.20 3.69
C HIS A 278 -1.15 14.55 4.21
N PHE A 279 -1.37 14.68 5.53
CA PHE A 279 -1.73 15.96 6.16
C PHE A 279 -0.50 16.86 6.32
N LEU A 280 -0.62 18.10 5.83
CA LEU A 280 0.41 19.13 6.01
C LEU A 280 0.13 19.95 7.25
N LYS A 281 1.10 19.98 8.17
CA LYS A 281 1.02 20.75 9.42
C LYS A 281 1.10 22.26 9.19
N ASN A 282 1.69 22.70 8.07
CA ASN A 282 1.95 24.11 7.77
C ASN A 282 1.26 24.54 6.48
N ASP A 283 0.52 25.66 6.53
CA ASP A 283 -0.24 26.31 5.43
C ASP A 283 0.60 26.79 4.23
N ARG A 284 1.87 26.39 4.11
CA ARG A 284 2.84 27.10 3.26
C ARG A 284 2.88 26.65 1.80
N ASN A 285 2.19 25.58 1.40
CA ASN A 285 2.04 25.27 -0.03
C ASN A 285 0.93 24.22 -0.28
N ASP A 286 -0.17 24.63 -0.90
CA ASP A 286 -1.25 23.74 -1.37
C ASP A 286 -0.81 22.79 -2.50
N ASN A 287 0.37 23.01 -3.08
CA ASN A 287 0.94 22.21 -4.17
C ASN A 287 1.93 21.13 -3.72
N GLU A 288 2.17 20.96 -2.43
CA GLU A 288 3.03 19.89 -1.95
C GLU A 288 2.35 18.53 -2.14
N SER A 289 3.13 17.53 -2.57
CA SER A 289 2.66 16.16 -2.81
C SER A 289 3.58 15.17 -2.11
N PHE A 290 3.03 14.01 -1.81
CA PHE A 290 3.74 12.90 -1.21
C PHE A 290 3.89 11.79 -2.24
N ILE A 291 4.94 10.99 -2.10
CA ILE A 291 5.03 9.68 -2.75
C ILE A 291 4.82 8.66 -1.64
N ASN A 292 3.81 7.83 -1.82
CA ASN A 292 3.59 6.67 -0.97
C ASN A 292 4.46 5.51 -1.44
N PHE A 293 5.18 4.89 -0.50
CA PHE A 293 6.06 3.76 -0.68
C PHE A 293 5.46 2.54 0.00
N GLY A 294 4.94 1.62 -0.80
CA GLY A 294 4.49 0.32 -0.33
C GLY A 294 5.64 -0.68 -0.35
N LEU A 295 6.02 -1.17 0.83
CA LEU A 295 7.18 -2.03 1.08
C LEU A 295 6.70 -3.35 1.72
N TRP A 296 6.92 -4.48 1.05
CA TRP A 296 6.59 -5.80 1.58
C TRP A 296 7.74 -6.79 1.36
N THR A 297 8.33 -7.29 2.44
CA THR A 297 9.40 -8.29 2.34
C THR A 297 9.46 -9.27 3.49
N HIS A 298 10.03 -10.42 3.16
CA HIS A 298 10.53 -11.45 4.06
C HIS A 298 11.94 -11.81 3.57
N GLN A 299 12.87 -12.04 4.49
CA GLN A 299 14.21 -12.52 4.16
C GLN A 299 14.40 -13.94 4.71
N PRO A 300 15.19 -14.81 4.06
CA PRO A 300 15.36 -16.21 4.48
C PRO A 300 15.77 -16.41 5.95
N ASN A 301 16.50 -15.45 6.52
CA ASN A 301 16.96 -15.46 7.89
C ASN A 301 15.98 -14.82 8.90
N TRP A 302 14.83 -14.34 8.45
CA TRP A 302 13.81 -13.73 9.30
C TRP A 302 12.85 -14.80 9.84
N GLN A 303 13.25 -15.47 10.91
CA GLN A 303 12.47 -16.53 11.57
C GLN A 303 11.85 -16.02 12.88
N VAL A 304 10.97 -16.82 13.47
CA VAL A 304 10.37 -16.48 14.77
C VAL A 304 11.48 -16.33 15.82
N GLY A 305 11.46 -15.23 16.58
CA GLY A 305 12.52 -14.89 17.53
C GLY A 305 13.74 -14.23 16.89
N SER A 306 13.79 -14.10 15.55
CA SER A 306 14.73 -13.18 14.91
C SER A 306 14.25 -11.74 15.04
N CYS A 307 15.15 -10.78 15.11
CA CYS A 307 14.78 -9.36 15.16
C CYS A 307 14.81 -8.66 13.80
N GLY A 308 14.85 -9.43 12.70
CA GLY A 308 15.07 -8.94 11.35
C GLY A 308 13.99 -7.97 10.86
N GLY A 309 12.72 -8.39 10.86
CA GLY A 309 11.59 -7.55 10.46
C GLY A 309 11.42 -6.31 11.35
N ARG A 310 11.65 -6.46 12.66
CA ARG A 310 11.60 -5.36 13.64
C ARG A 310 12.68 -4.31 13.37
N HIS A 311 13.92 -4.76 13.19
CA HIS A 311 15.04 -3.89 12.88
C HIS A 311 14.79 -3.12 11.58
N ALA A 312 14.38 -3.84 10.53
CA ALA A 312 14.04 -3.25 9.24
C ALA A 312 12.93 -2.21 9.34
N THR A 313 11.88 -2.51 10.11
CA THR A 313 10.78 -1.57 10.34
C THR A 313 11.26 -0.32 11.07
N LYS A 314 12.02 -0.47 12.16
CA LYS A 314 12.55 0.66 12.93
C LYS A 314 13.45 1.56 12.08
N ALA A 315 14.36 0.98 11.30
CA ALA A 315 15.24 1.73 10.42
C ALA A 315 14.47 2.52 9.34
N LEU A 316 13.39 1.95 8.80
CA LEU A 316 12.52 2.66 7.86
C LEU A 316 11.69 3.76 8.54
N GLU A 317 11.22 3.54 9.76
CA GLU A 317 10.50 4.52 10.56
C GLU A 317 11.39 5.73 10.89
N GLU A 318 12.63 5.49 11.29
CA GLU A 318 13.63 6.53 11.57
C GLU A 318 13.98 7.35 10.33
N GLU A 319 14.24 6.69 9.20
CA GLU A 319 14.55 7.39 7.95
C GLU A 319 13.34 8.18 7.44
N ALA A 320 12.13 7.63 7.53
CA ALA A 320 10.91 8.34 7.17
C ALA A 320 10.75 9.60 8.03
N MET A 321 10.92 9.50 9.35
CA MET A 321 10.89 10.65 10.26
C MET A 321 11.92 11.72 9.89
N ARG A 322 13.17 11.31 9.62
CA ARG A 322 14.26 12.23 9.23
C ARG A 322 13.92 13.03 7.99
N LEU A 323 13.18 12.42 7.05
CA LEU A 323 12.77 13.04 5.80
C LEU A 323 11.41 13.76 5.88
N GLY A 324 10.83 13.90 7.07
CA GLY A 324 9.52 14.52 7.27
C GLY A 324 8.36 13.67 6.71
N GLY A 325 8.59 12.38 6.53
CA GLY A 325 7.61 11.41 6.10
C GLY A 325 6.81 10.81 7.25
N ARG A 326 5.68 10.19 6.89
CA ARG A 326 4.74 9.58 7.82
C ARG A 326 4.23 8.26 7.26
N LYS A 327 4.12 7.25 8.11
CA LYS A 327 3.52 5.98 7.73
C LYS A 327 2.00 6.00 7.83
N MET A 328 1.35 5.13 7.07
CA MET A 328 -0.04 4.78 7.32
C MET A 328 -0.11 3.90 8.59
N LEU A 329 -0.99 4.26 9.52
CA LEU A 329 -1.07 3.64 10.85
C LEU A 329 -1.81 2.29 10.89
N TYR A 330 -1.77 1.49 9.81
CA TYR A 330 -2.32 0.13 9.81
C TYR A 330 -1.27 -0.95 10.07
N SER A 331 0.01 -0.65 9.81
CA SER A 331 1.12 -1.58 9.96
C SER A 331 1.77 -1.47 11.34
N LEU A 332 2.47 -2.54 11.75
CA LEU A 332 3.27 -2.59 12.97
C LEU A 332 4.15 -1.35 13.11
N SER A 333 4.16 -0.74 14.30
CA SER A 333 4.94 0.46 14.58
C SER A 333 5.72 0.36 15.89
N PHE A 334 6.94 0.90 15.87
CA PHE A 334 7.89 0.83 16.98
C PHE A 334 8.37 2.21 17.44
N TYR A 335 7.61 3.28 17.15
CA TYR A 335 7.93 4.61 17.64
C TYR A 335 7.96 4.65 19.17
N SER A 336 8.99 5.28 19.73
CA SER A 336 8.97 5.71 21.13
C SER A 336 7.93 6.82 21.34
N LYS A 337 7.57 7.10 22.59
CA LYS A 337 6.66 8.22 22.92
C LYS A 337 7.19 9.57 22.42
N ASP A 338 8.49 9.78 22.51
CA ASP A 338 9.13 11.02 22.04
C ASP A 338 9.09 11.12 20.52
N GLN A 339 9.40 10.03 19.82
CA GLN A 339 9.28 9.96 18.36
C GLN A 339 7.83 10.21 17.92
N TRP A 340 6.86 9.54 18.55
CA TRP A 340 5.44 9.75 18.29
C TRP A 340 5.03 11.23 18.46
N SER A 341 5.45 11.85 19.56
CA SER A 341 5.15 13.26 19.87
C SER A 341 5.82 14.24 18.92
N SER A 342 6.94 13.86 18.30
CA SER A 342 7.61 14.67 17.27
C SER A 342 6.87 14.64 15.93
N ILE A 343 6.17 13.54 15.61
CA ILE A 343 5.47 13.35 14.34
C ILE A 343 4.03 13.88 14.42
N TYR A 344 3.32 13.55 15.51
CA TYR A 344 1.89 13.78 15.65
C TYR A 344 1.57 14.86 16.69
N ASP A 345 0.45 15.55 16.49
CA ASP A 345 -0.04 16.59 17.40
C ASP A 345 -0.75 15.96 18.62
N VAL A 346 0.05 15.62 19.63
CA VAL A 346 -0.41 14.92 20.85
C VAL A 346 -1.30 15.81 21.72
N GLU A 347 -1.07 17.12 21.77
CA GLU A 347 -1.91 18.02 22.56
C GLU A 347 -3.30 18.15 21.95
N TRP A 348 -3.39 18.34 20.62
CA TRP A 348 -4.67 18.29 19.93
C TRP A 348 -5.39 16.96 20.15
N TYR A 349 -4.65 15.84 20.14
CA TYR A 349 -5.23 14.52 20.40
C TYR A 349 -5.85 14.44 21.80
N LYS A 350 -5.15 14.92 22.83
CA LYS A 350 -5.67 14.97 24.20
C LYS A 350 -6.94 15.82 24.30
N ASP A 351 -6.99 16.96 23.61
CA ASP A 351 -8.18 17.81 23.60
C ASP A 351 -9.36 17.13 22.89
N MET A 352 -9.10 16.41 21.80
CA MET A 352 -10.11 15.57 21.14
C MET A 352 -10.60 14.43 22.05
N LYS A 353 -9.71 13.78 22.81
CA LYS A 353 -10.08 12.77 23.80
C LYS A 353 -10.99 13.36 24.87
N LYS A 354 -10.63 14.50 25.49
CA LYS A 354 -11.49 15.17 26.49
C LYS A 354 -12.90 15.44 25.98
N LYS A 355 -13.05 15.79 24.69
CA LYS A 355 -14.34 16.12 24.09
C LYS A 355 -15.16 14.89 23.70
N TRP A 356 -14.53 13.88 23.09
CA TRP A 356 -15.24 12.79 22.41
C TRP A 356 -15.14 11.43 23.10
N ASP A 357 -14.14 11.22 23.95
CA ASP A 357 -13.96 10.00 24.75
C ASP A 357 -13.10 10.28 26.01
N PRO A 358 -13.61 11.04 26.99
CA PRO A 358 -12.82 11.54 28.13
C PRO A 358 -12.26 10.43 29.02
N ASP A 359 -12.99 9.31 29.13
CA ASP A 359 -12.61 8.17 29.97
C ASP A 359 -11.69 7.17 29.24
N TYR A 360 -11.28 7.48 28.00
CA TYR A 360 -10.48 6.59 27.15
C TYR A 360 -11.10 5.20 26.99
N ALA A 361 -12.44 5.10 26.98
CA ALA A 361 -13.13 3.81 26.86
C ALA A 361 -12.87 3.15 25.49
N TRP A 362 -12.62 3.94 24.45
CA TRP A 362 -12.17 3.44 23.15
C TRP A 362 -10.65 3.29 23.05
N GLY A 363 -9.92 3.42 24.17
CA GLY A 363 -8.46 3.30 24.26
C GLY A 363 -7.69 4.54 23.75
N ASP A 364 -6.38 4.47 23.92
CA ASP A 364 -5.42 5.45 23.41
C ASP A 364 -4.83 5.01 22.06
N LEU A 365 -4.59 5.96 21.15
CA LEU A 365 -4.11 5.67 19.80
C LEU A 365 -2.67 5.12 19.79
N TYR A 366 -1.79 5.68 20.61
CA TYR A 366 -0.40 5.21 20.71
C TYR A 366 -0.38 3.79 21.27
N GLU A 367 -1.13 3.53 22.34
CA GLU A 367 -1.19 2.20 22.97
C GLU A 367 -1.79 1.13 22.04
N LYS A 368 -2.74 1.49 21.17
CA LYS A 368 -3.30 0.56 20.18
C LYS A 368 -2.33 0.18 19.07
N LEU A 369 -1.39 1.07 18.73
CA LEU A 369 -0.58 0.94 17.53
C LEU A 369 0.84 0.44 17.81
N ILE A 370 1.40 0.83 18.95
CA ILE A 370 2.79 0.48 19.28
C ILE A 370 2.85 -0.95 19.79
N THR A 371 3.63 -1.76 19.08
CA THR A 371 3.87 -3.16 19.45
C THR A 371 5.13 -3.23 20.30
N TYR A 372 5.04 -3.84 21.49
CA TYR A 372 6.15 -4.03 22.42
C TYR A 372 7.29 -4.90 21.84
#